data_AF-W1YK64-F1
#
_entry.id   AF-W1YK64-F1
#
_cell.length_a   1.000
_cell.length_b   1.000
_cell.length_c   1.000
_cell.angle_alpha   90.00
_cell.angle_beta   90.00
_cell.angle_gamma   90.00
#
_symmetry.space_group_name_H-M   'P 1'
#
loop_
_entity.id
_entity.type
_entity.pdbx_description
1 polymer ?
#
loop_
_entity_poly.entity_id
_entity_poly.type
_entity_poly.pdbx_seq_one_letter_code
_entity_poly.pdbx_strand_id
1 'polypeptide(L)' 'EQGKFTGMCGELASDPVATMILLGLGLDEFSMTASSIPLIKKILRSVSKAECEEVANKALAMDTAEEITEYAKSVLA' A
#
# COMPACT_ATOMS: atom_id res chain seq x y z
N GLU A 1 19.62 -3.14 6.59
CA GLU A 1 18.55 -2.49 7.37
C GLU A 1 18.99 -2.34 8.81
N GLN A 2 18.55 -1.29 9.53
CA GLN A 2 18.94 -1.04 10.93
C GLN A 2 18.15 -1.90 11.94
N GLY A 3 17.38 -2.90 11.48
CA GLY A 3 16.49 -3.70 12.34
C GLY A 3 15.37 -2.90 13.00
N LYS A 4 14.95 -1.80 12.38
CA LYS A 4 13.90 -0.90 12.88
C LYS A 4 12.67 -1.00 11.99
N PHE A 5 11.49 -0.91 12.60
CA PHE A 5 10.23 -0.88 11.88
C PHE A 5 9.90 0.55 11.40
N THR A 6 9.07 0.64 10.35
CA THR A 6 8.50 1.90 9.85
C THR A 6 6.98 1.77 9.82
N GLY A 7 6.30 2.66 10.55
CA GLY A 7 4.84 2.78 10.55
C GLY A 7 4.38 4.07 9.87
N MET A 8 3.14 4.06 9.37
CA MET A 8 2.49 5.23 8.79
C MET A 8 1.15 5.50 9.49
N CYS A 9 0.97 6.74 9.92
CA CYS A 9 -0.32 7.28 10.33
C CYS A 9 -0.81 8.29 9.27
N GLY A 10 -2.12 8.50 9.20
CA GLY A 10 -2.74 9.46 8.29
C GLY A 10 -3.67 8.81 7.27
N GLU A 11 -4.25 9.64 6.41
CA GLU A 11 -5.30 9.24 5.47
C GLU A 11 -4.80 8.22 4.45
N LEU A 12 -3.55 8.34 4.00
CA LEU A 12 -2.95 7.42 3.03
C LEU A 12 -2.82 5.98 3.56
N ALA A 13 -2.55 5.80 4.86
CA ALA A 13 -2.53 4.47 5.49
C ALA A 13 -3.94 3.83 5.54
N SER A 14 -4.98 4.64 5.35
CA SER A 14 -6.38 4.22 5.29
C SER A 14 -6.91 4.14 3.85
N ASP A 15 -6.07 4.39 2.84
CA ASP A 15 -6.48 4.42 1.44
C ASP A 15 -6.30 3.04 0.78
N PRO A 16 -7.39 2.40 0.32
CA PRO A 16 -7.34 1.15 -0.43
C PRO A 16 -6.39 1.19 -1.64
N VAL A 17 -6.34 2.33 -2.34
CA VAL A 17 -5.55 2.50 -3.57
C VAL A 17 -4.06 2.45 -3.26
N ALA A 18 -3.64 3.01 -2.12
CA ALA A 18 -2.23 3.02 -1.72
C ALA A 18 -1.79 1.73 -1.01
N THR A 19 -2.73 0.90 -0.54
CA THR A 19 -2.45 -0.22 0.38
C THR A 19 -1.41 -1.21 -0.18
N MET A 20 -1.58 -1.65 -1.44
CA MET A 20 -0.65 -2.60 -2.06
C MET A 20 0.74 -2.00 -2.29
N ILE A 21 0.81 -0.72 -2.65
CA ILE A 21 2.09 0.00 -2.82
C ILE A 21 2.80 0.09 -1.47
N LEU A 22 2.12 0.54 -0.42
CA LEU A 22 2.70 0.70 0.92
C LEU A 22 3.22 -0.64 1.48
N LEU A 23 2.46 -1.73 1.29
CA LEU A 23 2.90 -3.06 1.69
C LEU A 23 4.15 -3.50 0.91
N GLY A 24 4.19 -3.22 -0.40
CA GLY A 24 5.32 -3.56 -1.27
C GLY A 24 6.59 -2.76 -0.97
N LEU A 25 6.44 -1.53 -0.46
CA LEU A 25 7.55 -0.72 0.06
C LEU A 25 8.09 -1.22 1.40
N GLY A 26 7.45 -2.21 2.01
CA GLY A 26 7.86 -2.79 3.29
C GLY A 26 7.36 -2.02 4.51
N LEU A 27 6.22 -1.31 4.40
CA LEU A 27 5.61 -0.68 5.57
C LEU A 27 5.20 -1.74 6.60
N ASP A 28 5.68 -1.61 7.83
CA ASP A 28 5.45 -2.60 8.90
C ASP A 28 4.12 -2.38 9.61
N GLU A 29 3.69 -1.11 9.75
CA GLU A 29 2.51 -0.74 10.53
C GLU A 29 1.62 0.27 9.79
N PHE A 30 0.33 -0.05 9.70
CA PHE A 30 -0.72 0.83 9.19
C PHE A 30 -1.57 1.34 10.38
N SER A 31 -1.49 2.63 10.68
CA SER A 31 -2.25 3.27 11.75
C SER A 31 -3.39 4.12 11.18
N MET A 32 -4.63 3.77 11.53
CA MET A 32 -5.85 4.35 10.97
C MET A 32 -7.01 4.39 11.96
N THR A 33 -8.12 5.02 11.57
CA THR A 33 -9.39 4.97 12.33
C THR A 33 -9.96 3.55 12.33
N ALA A 34 -10.61 3.16 13.42
CA ALA A 34 -11.11 1.79 13.60
C ALA A 34 -12.09 1.35 12.49
N SER A 35 -12.85 2.28 11.92
CA SER A 35 -13.78 2.03 10.81
C SER A 35 -13.10 1.60 9.51
N SER A 36 -11.85 2.02 9.29
CA SER A 36 -11.09 1.71 8.06
C SER A 36 -10.37 0.36 8.14
N ILE A 37 -10.09 -0.13 9.36
CA ILE A 37 -9.34 -1.38 9.60
C ILE A 37 -9.93 -2.57 8.84
N PRO A 38 -11.26 -2.84 8.80
CA PRO A 38 -11.79 -4.00 8.11
C PRO A 38 -11.51 -4.00 6.60
N LEU A 39 -11.60 -2.82 5.97
CA LEU A 39 -11.39 -2.67 4.53
C LEU A 39 -9.92 -2.92 4.17
N ILE A 40 -8.99 -2.24 4.85
CA ILE A 40 -7.56 -2.40 4.60
C ILE A 40 -7.09 -3.81 4.94
N LYS A 41 -7.58 -4.38 6.06
CA LYS A 41 -7.28 -5.77 6.44
C LYS A 41 -7.79 -6.77 5.40
N LYS A 42 -8.92 -6.52 4.73
CA LYS A 42 -9.41 -7.40 3.66
C LYS A 42 -8.42 -7.43 2.49
N ILE A 43 -7.93 -6.25 2.06
CA ILE A 43 -6.96 -6.11 0.96
C ILE A 43 -5.64 -6.79 1.32
N LEU A 44 -5.07 -6.47 2.49
CA LEU A 44 -3.81 -7.06 2.95
C LEU A 44 -3.87 -8.60 3.04
N ARG A 45 -5.07 -9.18 3.25
CA ARG A 45 -5.27 -10.64 3.31
C ARG A 45 -5.56 -11.28 1.96
N SER A 46 -5.85 -10.50 0.92
CA SER A 46 -6.17 -11.01 -0.42
C SER A 46 -4.98 -10.96 -1.39
N VAL A 47 -3.84 -10.42 -0.97
CA VAL A 47 -2.64 -10.23 -1.81
C VAL A 47 -1.43 -10.88 -1.16
N SER A 48 -0.45 -11.25 -1.97
CA SER A 48 0.86 -11.72 -1.50
C SER A 48 1.86 -10.56 -1.43
N LYS A 49 2.88 -10.72 -0.56
CA LYS A 49 3.96 -9.73 -0.45
C LYS A 49 4.72 -9.55 -1.78
N ALA A 50 4.97 -10.64 -2.50
CA ALA A 50 5.67 -10.59 -3.78
C ALA A 50 4.90 -9.77 -4.84
N GLU A 51 3.58 -9.96 -4.93
CA GLU A 51 2.73 -9.14 -5.82
C GLU A 51 2.81 -7.66 -5.44
N CYS A 52 2.76 -7.35 -4.13
CA CYS A 52 2.87 -5.97 -3.67
C CYS A 52 4.25 -5.35 -3.98
N GLU A 53 5.34 -6.10 -3.85
CA GLU A 53 6.69 -5.64 -4.22
C GLU A 53 6.77 -5.30 -5.72
N GLU A 54 6.17 -6.11 -6.60
CA GLU A 54 6.06 -5.82 -8.04
C GLU A 54 5.26 -4.53 -8.30
N VAL A 55 4.13 -4.38 -7.62
CA VAL A 55 3.29 -3.18 -7.70
C VAL A 55 4.05 -1.93 -7.26
N ALA A 56 4.75 -1.99 -6.14
CA ALA A 56 5.53 -0.87 -5.62
C ALA A 56 6.67 -0.48 -6.58
N ASN A 57 7.42 -1.46 -7.09
CA ASN A 57 8.51 -1.22 -8.04
C ASN A 57 8.01 -0.56 -9.34
N LYS A 58 6.86 -1.00 -9.86
CA LYS A 58 6.27 -0.41 -11.07
C LYS A 58 5.76 1.01 -10.81
N ALA A 59 5.15 1.27 -9.66
CA ALA A 59 4.71 2.62 -9.28
C ALA A 59 5.90 3.58 -9.10
N LEU A 60 7.01 3.13 -8.51
CA LEU A 60 8.22 3.94 -8.33
C LEU A 60 8.92 4.32 -9.65
N ALA A 61 8.62 3.61 -10.74
CA ALA A 61 9.19 3.87 -12.07
C ALA A 61 8.34 4.80 -12.94
N MET A 62 7.20 5.28 -12.45
CA MET A 62 6.31 6.21 -13.15
C MET A 62 6.68 7.66 -12.87
N ASP A 63 6.37 8.55 -13.80
CA ASP A 63 6.80 9.95 -13.75
C ASP A 63 5.80 10.86 -13.05
N THR A 64 4.51 10.50 -13.01
CA THR A 64 3.44 11.36 -12.51
C THR A 64 2.55 10.69 -11.46
N ALA A 65 1.95 11.51 -10.60
CA ALA A 65 1.02 11.02 -9.58
C ALA A 65 -0.27 10.45 -10.20
N GLU A 66 -0.71 11.02 -11.31
CA GLU A 66 -1.86 10.55 -12.08
C GLU A 66 -1.64 9.12 -12.58
N GLU A 67 -0.50 8.84 -13.21
CA GLU A 67 -0.14 7.49 -13.70
C GLU A 67 -0.09 6.48 -12.55
N ILE A 68 0.53 6.85 -11.44
CA ILE A 68 0.62 6.00 -10.24
C ILE A 68 -0.78 5.69 -9.71
N THR A 69 -1.65 6.70 -9.64
CA THR A 69 -3.02 6.55 -9.12
C THR A 69 -3.88 5.67 -10.02
N GLU A 70 -3.80 5.84 -11.34
CA GLU A 70 -4.50 4.99 -12.31
C GLU A 70 -4.00 3.55 -12.25
N TYR A 71 -2.68 3.36 -12.17
CA TYR A 71 -2.10 2.04 -12.04
C TYR A 71 -2.51 1.36 -10.72
N ALA A 72 -2.43 2.07 -9.61
CA ALA A 72 -2.82 1.56 -8.30
C ALA A 72 -4.30 1.12 -8.25
N LYS A 73 -5.19 1.89 -8.90
CA LYS A 73 -6.60 1.50 -9.07
C LYS A 73 -6.77 0.26 -9.94
N SER A 74 -5.95 0.10 -10.99
CA SER A 74 -6.03 -1.04 -11.91
C SER A 74 -5.66 -2.39 -11.28
N VAL A 75 -4.79 -2.39 -10.27
CA VAL A 75 -4.35 -3.59 -9.55
C VAL A 75 -5.22 -3.93 -8.35
N LEU A 76 -6.01 -2.96 -7.88
CA LEU A 76 -7.01 -3.12 -6.84
C LEU A 76 -8.31 -3.68 -7.45
N ALA A 77 -8.33 -4.98 -7.76
CA ALA A 77 -9.50 -5.71 -8.27
C ALA A 77 -10.20 -6.54 -7.17
#